data_AF-A0AAU9CAI1-F1
#
_entry.id   AF-A0AAU9CAI1-F1
#
_cell.length_a   1.000
_cell.length_b   1.000
_cell.length_c   1.000
_cell.angle_alpha   90.00
_cell.angle_beta   90.00
_cell.angle_gamma   90.00
#
_symmetry.space_group_name_H-M   'P 1'
#
loop_
_entity.id
_entity.type
_entity.pdbx_description
1 polymer ?
#
loop_
_entity_poly.entity_id
_entity_poly.type
_entity_poly.pdbx_seq_one_letter_code
_entity_poly.pdbx_strand_id
1 'polypeptide(L)'
;MQSPRIPLVRYRFHCRALDPIRLPHYAGSTWRGAFGHALKRTVCVTRMRDCRQCLLWRQCAYSDIFETPPPEDTPLLADYPAAPHPFIIHPEATGGGSYAPGQPFQVDLTLIGRANAQLPYIVHAWRVMGRQGVGKTRSRFKLEAVAQADDAGWRAIHREGEPLTPRPPAVPVLPPPPAERCRMVLETPLRIKHQGRLMGAAGFSFRGLIASLLRRLSLLQHFHGDGPLEADFRALVARAGAVRPLECDLRWYDWTRYSARQRTRMQMGGLLGWIDFRAEDLEPFWPWLAAGQWLHAGKGASMGLGRYRLDGKPAA
;
A
#
# COMPACT_ATOMS: atom_id res chain seq x y z
N MET A 1 -25.12 5.93 2.58
CA MET A 1 -23.96 5.44 1.80
C MET A 1 -22.87 5.06 2.80
N GLN A 2 -22.39 3.81 2.79
CA GLN A 2 -21.40 3.39 3.78
C GLN A 2 -19.99 3.83 3.35
N SER A 3 -19.32 4.60 4.22
CA SER A 3 -17.89 4.93 4.06
C SER A 3 -17.02 3.71 4.35
N PRO A 4 -15.81 3.61 3.78
CA PRO A 4 -14.85 2.57 4.14
C PRO A 4 -14.58 2.55 5.66
N ARG A 5 -14.75 1.39 6.30
CA ARG A 5 -14.53 1.16 7.74
C ARG A 5 -13.52 0.05 7.93
N ILE A 6 -12.32 0.21 7.37
CA ILE A 6 -11.24 -0.77 7.48
C ILE A 6 -10.26 -0.28 8.53
N PRO A 7 -10.10 -0.99 9.66
CA PRO A 7 -9.08 -0.66 10.63
C PRO A 7 -7.69 -0.75 10.00
N LEU A 8 -6.78 0.17 10.31
CA LEU A 8 -5.41 0.10 9.84
C LEU A 8 -4.45 0.66 10.86
N VAL A 9 -3.20 0.21 10.79
CA VAL A 9 -2.12 0.70 11.65
C VAL A 9 -0.88 0.90 10.82
N ARG A 10 -0.18 2.01 11.06
CA ARG A 10 1.16 2.25 10.51
C ARG A 10 2.20 1.91 11.56
N TYR A 11 3.16 1.10 11.16
CA TYR A 11 4.30 0.66 11.96
C TYR A 11 5.59 1.19 11.37
N ARG A 12 6.57 1.46 12.23
CA ARG A 12 7.92 1.88 11.86
C ARG A 12 8.93 0.88 12.39
N PHE A 13 9.70 0.32 11.48
CA PHE A 13 10.73 -0.67 11.76
C PHE A 13 12.08 0.05 11.82
N HIS A 14 12.60 0.26 13.04
CA HIS A 14 13.89 0.90 13.27
C HIS A 14 15.00 -0.12 13.08
N CYS A 15 15.88 0.14 12.11
CA CYS A 15 16.90 -0.78 11.66
C CYS A 15 18.30 -0.15 11.75
N ARG A 16 19.32 -1.00 11.86
CA ARG A 16 20.72 -0.62 11.75
C ARG A 16 21.41 -1.43 10.67
N ALA A 17 22.08 -0.76 9.75
CA ALA A 17 22.87 -1.45 8.72
C ALA A 17 24.03 -2.22 9.37
N LEU A 18 24.25 -3.47 8.95
CA LEU A 18 25.39 -4.29 9.39
C LEU A 18 26.45 -4.39 8.29
N ASP A 19 26.00 -4.41 7.04
CA ASP A 19 26.83 -4.27 5.85
C ASP A 19 26.49 -2.95 5.13
N PRO A 20 27.32 -2.48 4.18
CA PRO A 20 26.94 -1.35 3.33
C PRO A 20 25.66 -1.66 2.54
N ILE A 21 24.64 -0.81 2.66
CA ILE A 21 23.36 -0.95 1.95
C ILE A 21 23.26 0.14 0.90
N ARG A 22 22.96 -0.24 -0.35
CA ARG A 22 22.57 0.68 -1.42
C ARG A 22 21.22 0.29 -1.97
N LEU A 23 20.25 1.17 -1.84
CA LEU A 23 18.89 0.96 -2.34
C LEU A 23 18.67 1.68 -3.67
N PRO A 24 17.86 1.12 -4.57
CA PRO A 24 17.47 1.84 -5.79
C PRO A 24 16.69 3.10 -5.43
N HIS A 25 16.61 4.05 -6.36
CA HIS A 25 15.88 5.32 -6.20
C HIS A 25 14.50 5.15 -5.56
N TYR A 26 13.81 4.04 -5.85
CA TYR A 26 12.61 3.68 -5.11
C TYR A 26 12.68 2.23 -4.61
N ALA A 27 12.65 2.08 -3.28
CA ALA A 27 13.01 0.83 -2.62
C ALA A 27 11.81 -0.10 -2.35
N GLY A 28 10.57 0.32 -2.61
CA GLY A 28 9.37 -0.38 -2.15
C GLY A 28 9.24 -1.82 -2.66
N SER A 29 9.72 -2.05 -3.87
CA SER A 29 9.79 -3.38 -4.47
C SER A 29 10.89 -4.29 -3.90
N THR A 30 12.03 -3.71 -3.52
CA THR A 30 13.12 -4.39 -2.83
C THR A 30 12.62 -4.88 -1.48
N TRP A 31 12.00 -3.98 -0.71
CA TRP A 31 11.40 -4.28 0.58
C TRP A 31 10.28 -5.33 0.46
N ARG A 32 9.33 -5.14 -0.46
CA ARG A 32 8.21 -6.10 -0.65
C ARG A 32 8.70 -7.50 -1.01
N GLY A 33 9.73 -7.59 -1.87
CA GLY A 33 10.31 -8.86 -2.26
C GLY A 33 11.02 -9.55 -1.09
N ALA A 34 11.89 -8.83 -0.40
CA ALA A 34 12.62 -9.37 0.74
C ALA A 34 11.68 -9.77 1.90
N PHE A 35 10.68 -8.93 2.20
CA PHE A 35 9.65 -9.22 3.20
C PHE A 35 8.87 -10.48 2.86
N GLY A 36 8.41 -10.63 1.61
CA GLY A 36 7.67 -11.83 1.20
C GLY A 36 8.49 -13.11 1.32
N HIS A 37 9.77 -13.09 0.92
CA HIS A 37 10.65 -14.25 1.08
C HIS A 37 10.91 -14.58 2.55
N ALA A 38 11.18 -13.57 3.37
CA ALA A 38 11.45 -13.75 4.78
C ALA A 38 10.22 -14.28 5.52
N LEU A 39 9.03 -13.72 5.27
CA LEU A 39 7.78 -14.17 5.86
C LEU A 39 7.46 -15.61 5.46
N LYS A 40 7.57 -15.96 4.17
CA LYS A 40 7.37 -17.35 3.72
C LYS A 40 8.30 -18.30 4.48
N ARG A 41 9.58 -17.94 4.66
CA ARG A 41 10.52 -18.76 5.41
C ARG A 41 10.19 -18.85 6.90
N THR A 42 9.65 -17.80 7.48
CA THR A 42 9.24 -17.76 8.89
C THR A 42 8.07 -18.72 9.18
N VAL A 43 7.05 -18.75 8.33
CA VAL A 43 5.77 -19.41 8.65
C VAL A 43 5.48 -20.67 7.85
N CYS A 44 6.19 -20.92 6.74
CA CYS A 44 5.88 -22.07 5.88
C CYS A 44 6.48 -23.36 6.43
N VAL A 45 5.62 -24.17 7.05
CA VAL A 45 5.98 -25.49 7.61
C VAL A 45 6.20 -26.56 6.53
N THR A 46 5.48 -26.48 5.40
CA THR A 46 5.54 -27.48 4.32
C THR A 46 6.69 -27.25 3.33
N ARG A 47 7.21 -26.01 3.28
CA ARG A 47 8.23 -25.54 2.33
C ARG A 47 7.88 -25.77 0.85
N MET A 48 6.59 -25.94 0.54
CA MET A 48 6.14 -26.11 -0.84
C MET A 48 6.43 -24.89 -1.71
N ARG A 49 6.73 -25.17 -2.98
CA ARG A 49 6.99 -24.14 -3.98
C ARG A 49 5.71 -23.38 -4.34
N ASP A 50 4.66 -24.10 -4.70
CA ASP A 50 3.33 -23.54 -4.97
C ASP A 50 2.47 -23.58 -3.71
N CYS A 51 2.05 -22.41 -3.24
CA CYS A 51 1.20 -22.31 -2.06
C CYS A 51 -0.24 -22.76 -2.33
N ARG A 52 -0.72 -22.76 -3.58
CA ARG A 52 -2.10 -23.16 -3.94
C ARG A 52 -2.37 -24.65 -3.74
N GLN A 53 -1.32 -25.47 -3.77
CA GLN A 53 -1.39 -26.91 -3.50
C GLN A 53 -1.25 -27.22 -2.00
N CYS A 54 -1.10 -26.19 -1.16
CA CYS A 54 -0.88 -26.36 0.26
C CYS A 54 -2.17 -26.57 1.03
N LEU A 55 -2.18 -27.57 1.91
CA LEU A 55 -3.27 -27.78 2.89
C LEU A 55 -3.59 -26.51 3.69
N LEU A 56 -2.57 -25.71 4.02
CA LEU A 56 -2.70 -24.46 4.79
C LEU A 56 -2.96 -23.23 3.91
N TRP A 57 -3.25 -23.39 2.62
CA TRP A 57 -3.38 -22.28 1.66
C TRP A 57 -4.30 -21.15 2.14
N ARG A 58 -5.43 -21.46 2.78
CA ARG A 58 -6.40 -20.45 3.24
C ARG A 58 -6.27 -20.02 4.70
N GLN A 59 -5.27 -20.54 5.42
CA GLN A 59 -5.10 -20.32 6.87
C GLN A 59 -3.68 -19.90 7.26
N CYS A 60 -2.73 -19.98 6.33
CA CYS A 60 -1.34 -19.62 6.59
C CYS A 60 -1.16 -18.11 6.58
N ALA A 61 -0.48 -17.57 7.60
CA ALA A 61 -0.13 -16.15 7.70
C ALA A 61 0.58 -15.58 6.45
N TYR A 62 1.39 -16.39 5.74
CA TYR A 62 1.98 -15.95 4.47
C TYR A 62 0.92 -15.75 3.39
N SER A 63 -0.04 -16.67 3.31
CA SER A 63 -1.11 -16.60 2.32
C SER A 63 -2.01 -15.40 2.58
N ASP A 64 -2.40 -15.18 3.84
CA ASP A 64 -3.23 -14.04 4.27
C ASP A 64 -2.63 -12.68 3.87
N ILE A 65 -1.29 -12.59 3.81
CA ILE A 65 -0.58 -11.35 3.51
C ILE A 65 -0.19 -11.23 2.03
N PHE A 66 0.29 -12.30 1.39
CA PHE A 66 0.95 -12.25 0.08
C PHE A 66 0.25 -12.96 -1.06
N GLU A 67 -0.65 -13.87 -0.76
CA GLU A 67 -1.33 -14.67 -1.79
C GLU A 67 -2.79 -14.28 -1.90
N THR A 68 -3.43 -14.01 -0.75
CA THR A 68 -4.76 -13.40 -0.62
C THR A 68 -5.78 -14.05 -1.55
N PRO A 69 -6.03 -15.36 -1.38
CA PRO A 69 -6.92 -16.11 -2.26
C PRO A 69 -8.35 -15.56 -2.24
N PRO A 70 -9.02 -15.49 -3.40
CA PRO A 70 -10.47 -15.29 -3.44
C PRO A 70 -11.20 -16.40 -2.67
N PRO A 71 -12.31 -16.12 -1.96
CA PRO A 71 -13.34 -17.10 -1.66
C PRO A 71 -13.86 -17.72 -2.97
N GLU A 72 -14.35 -18.95 -2.89
CA GLU A 72 -14.73 -19.75 -4.06
C GLU A 72 -15.96 -19.17 -4.79
N ASP A 73 -16.80 -18.39 -4.11
CA ASP A 73 -18.07 -17.85 -4.61
C ASP A 73 -18.10 -16.32 -4.69
N THR A 74 -17.08 -15.66 -5.24
CA THR A 74 -17.06 -14.19 -5.33
C THR A 74 -17.07 -13.69 -6.79
N PRO A 75 -18.24 -13.28 -7.32
CA PRO A 75 -18.35 -12.65 -8.64
C PRO A 75 -17.49 -11.38 -8.79
N LEU A 76 -17.17 -10.73 -7.66
CA LEU A 76 -16.35 -9.51 -7.59
C LEU A 76 -14.92 -9.66 -8.13
N LEU A 77 -14.42 -10.90 -8.28
CA LEU A 77 -13.05 -11.22 -8.68
C LEU A 77 -12.95 -11.99 -10.01
N ALA A 78 -14.01 -12.08 -10.82
CA ALA A 78 -14.00 -12.84 -12.08
C ALA A 78 -12.79 -12.56 -13.00
N ASP A 79 -12.26 -11.33 -12.97
CA ASP A 79 -11.10 -10.89 -13.77
C ASP A 79 -9.76 -10.84 -13.01
N TYR A 80 -9.70 -11.24 -11.74
CA TYR A 80 -8.55 -11.00 -10.86
C TYR A 80 -8.10 -12.26 -10.11
N PRO A 81 -6.81 -12.64 -10.21
CA PRO A 81 -6.31 -13.88 -9.62
C PRO A 81 -6.16 -13.84 -8.10
N ALA A 82 -6.25 -12.67 -7.47
CA ALA A 82 -6.09 -12.47 -6.03
C ALA A 82 -6.71 -11.15 -5.57
N ALA A 83 -7.13 -11.12 -4.30
CA ALA A 83 -7.50 -9.90 -3.61
C ALA A 83 -6.29 -8.95 -3.44
N PRO A 84 -6.50 -7.64 -3.21
CA PRO A 84 -5.41 -6.74 -2.87
C PRO A 84 -4.72 -7.16 -1.57
N HIS A 85 -3.38 -7.14 -1.57
CA HIS A 85 -2.61 -7.44 -0.37
C HIS A 85 -2.90 -6.41 0.75
N PRO A 86 -3.11 -6.87 2.00
CA PRO A 86 -3.54 -6.02 3.12
C PRO A 86 -2.37 -5.29 3.79
N PHE A 87 -1.41 -4.83 3.00
CA PHE A 87 -0.30 -4.04 3.50
C PHE A 87 0.21 -3.04 2.47
N ILE A 88 0.87 -2.00 2.95
CA ILE A 88 1.55 -0.98 2.15
C ILE A 88 2.93 -0.74 2.77
N ILE A 89 3.98 -1.00 2.01
CA ILE A 89 5.33 -0.54 2.38
C ILE A 89 5.47 0.91 1.94
N HIS A 90 6.01 1.75 2.82
CA HIS A 90 6.29 3.16 2.59
C HIS A 90 7.81 3.32 2.36
N PRO A 91 8.27 3.35 1.09
CA PRO A 91 9.69 3.36 0.79
C PRO A 91 10.35 4.73 0.80
N GLU A 92 9.59 5.81 1.03
CA GLU A 92 10.02 7.20 0.83
C GLU A 92 11.27 7.54 1.64
N ALA A 93 11.37 7.06 2.90
CA ALA A 93 12.53 7.29 3.75
C ALA A 93 13.80 6.50 3.34
N THR A 94 13.67 5.57 2.39
CA THR A 94 14.76 4.66 1.98
C THR A 94 15.05 4.64 0.49
N GLY A 95 14.22 5.30 -0.32
CA GLY A 95 14.44 5.43 -1.76
C GLY A 95 15.75 6.14 -2.07
N GLY A 96 16.64 5.52 -2.84
CA GLY A 96 17.97 6.04 -3.17
C GLY A 96 18.94 6.07 -1.99
N GLY A 97 18.55 5.52 -0.83
CA GLY A 97 19.36 5.54 0.38
C GLY A 97 20.65 4.73 0.25
N SER A 98 21.73 5.29 0.80
CA SER A 98 23.00 4.62 1.01
C SER A 98 23.33 4.66 2.50
N TYR A 99 23.56 3.49 3.09
CA TYR A 99 23.80 3.35 4.53
C TYR A 99 25.11 2.63 4.79
N ALA A 100 26.00 3.24 5.57
CA ALA A 100 27.22 2.61 6.05
C ALA A 100 26.90 1.61 7.19
N PRO A 101 27.77 0.61 7.44
CA PRO A 101 27.67 -0.23 8.63
C PRO A 101 27.53 0.62 9.91
N GLY A 102 26.61 0.23 10.78
CA GLY A 102 26.29 0.97 12.00
C GLY A 102 25.29 2.11 11.83
N GLN A 103 25.00 2.57 10.60
CA GLN A 103 24.07 3.68 10.36
C GLN A 103 22.61 3.26 10.58
N PRO A 104 21.81 4.05 11.32
CA PRO A 104 20.39 3.78 11.50
C PRO A 104 19.60 4.15 10.24
N PHE A 105 18.51 3.42 10.01
CA PHE A 105 17.49 3.73 9.01
C PHE A 105 16.13 3.18 9.47
N GLN A 106 15.06 3.59 8.79
CA GLN A 106 13.72 3.15 9.13
C GLN A 106 12.92 2.79 7.88
N VAL A 107 12.01 1.84 8.02
CA VAL A 107 11.01 1.52 6.98
C VAL A 107 9.64 1.48 7.62
N ASP A 108 8.69 2.17 7.00
CA ASP A 108 7.32 2.21 7.48
C ASP A 108 6.45 1.19 6.72
N LEU A 109 5.51 0.56 7.43
CA LEU A 109 4.61 -0.46 6.93
C LEU A 109 3.21 -0.19 7.48
N THR A 110 2.22 -0.05 6.62
CA THR A 110 0.81 -0.06 7.03
C THR A 110 0.24 -1.46 6.88
N LEU A 111 -0.42 -1.98 7.91
CA LEU A 111 -1.23 -3.20 7.87
C LEU A 111 -2.71 -2.84 7.89
N ILE A 112 -3.49 -3.57 7.11
CA ILE A 112 -4.89 -3.25 6.80
C ILE A 112 -5.79 -4.40 7.29
N GLY A 113 -6.81 -4.06 8.05
CA GLY A 113 -7.83 -4.98 8.56
C GLY A 113 -7.22 -6.13 9.35
N ARG A 114 -7.69 -7.35 9.07
CA ARG A 114 -7.26 -8.60 9.73
C ARG A 114 -5.75 -8.86 9.69
N ALA A 115 -5.01 -8.26 8.75
CA ALA A 115 -3.55 -8.44 8.68
C ALA A 115 -2.80 -7.90 9.90
N ASN A 116 -3.42 -6.99 10.68
CA ASN A 116 -2.86 -6.52 11.95
C ASN A 116 -2.66 -7.66 12.97
N ALA A 117 -3.48 -8.72 12.93
CA ALA A 117 -3.32 -9.91 13.77
C ALA A 117 -2.01 -10.66 13.47
N GLN A 118 -1.44 -10.48 12.27
CA GLN A 118 -0.21 -11.15 11.83
C GLN A 118 1.06 -10.39 12.24
N LEU A 119 0.95 -9.26 12.95
CA LEU A 119 2.09 -8.42 13.34
C LEU A 119 3.24 -9.21 14.01
N PRO A 120 3.01 -10.16 14.96
CA PRO A 120 4.10 -10.93 15.56
C PRO A 120 4.95 -11.70 14.53
N TYR A 121 4.30 -12.35 13.56
CA TYR A 121 4.98 -13.06 12.47
C TYR A 121 5.74 -12.10 11.56
N ILE A 122 5.18 -10.92 11.31
CA ILE A 122 5.81 -9.87 10.50
C ILE A 122 7.07 -9.36 11.20
N VAL A 123 7.02 -9.01 12.49
CA VAL A 123 8.19 -8.57 13.27
C VAL A 123 9.29 -9.63 13.24
N HIS A 124 8.93 -10.91 13.43
CA HIS A 124 9.90 -12.00 13.30
C HIS A 124 10.46 -12.12 11.87
N ALA A 125 9.61 -12.02 10.84
CA ALA A 125 10.04 -12.04 9.45
C ALA A 125 11.00 -10.90 9.11
N TRP A 126 10.83 -9.72 9.69
CA TRP A 126 11.78 -8.61 9.52
C TRP A 126 13.15 -8.88 10.14
N ARG A 127 13.21 -9.59 11.28
CA ARG A 127 14.48 -10.09 11.84
C ARG A 127 15.14 -11.11 10.93
N VAL A 128 14.36 -12.06 10.39
CA VAL A 128 14.83 -13.05 9.40
C VAL A 128 15.34 -12.36 8.14
N MET A 129 14.60 -11.36 7.65
CA MET A 129 14.97 -10.53 6.50
C MET A 129 16.30 -9.82 6.74
N GLY A 130 16.51 -9.24 7.91
CA GLY A 130 17.76 -8.59 8.30
C GLY A 130 18.97 -9.51 8.22
N ARG A 131 18.83 -10.76 8.70
CA ARG A 131 19.88 -11.79 8.63
C ARG A 131 20.17 -12.29 7.22
N GLN A 132 19.14 -12.40 6.38
CA GLN A 132 19.29 -12.82 4.98
C GLN A 132 19.79 -11.71 4.06
N GLY A 133 19.58 -10.47 4.49
CA GLY A 133 19.91 -9.27 3.77
C GLY A 133 18.97 -8.92 2.62
N VAL A 134 19.10 -7.68 2.16
CA VAL A 134 18.22 -7.03 1.19
C VAL A 134 18.97 -6.58 -0.06
N GLY A 135 18.21 -6.38 -1.14
CA GLY A 135 18.77 -5.95 -2.42
C GLY A 135 19.61 -7.03 -3.11
N LYS A 136 20.34 -6.61 -4.15
CA LYS A 136 21.17 -7.52 -4.97
C LYS A 136 22.37 -8.06 -4.20
N THR A 137 22.96 -7.23 -3.34
CA THR A 137 24.14 -7.54 -2.53
C THR A 137 23.81 -8.34 -1.27
N ARG A 138 22.53 -8.60 -0.99
CA ARG A 138 22.08 -9.27 0.25
C ARG A 138 22.68 -8.61 1.49
N SER A 139 22.72 -7.27 1.50
CA SER A 139 23.29 -6.51 2.60
C SER A 139 22.44 -6.68 3.85
N ARG A 140 23.07 -7.07 4.96
CA ARG A 140 22.38 -7.38 6.22
C ARG A 140 22.09 -6.12 7.02
N PHE A 141 21.06 -6.22 7.84
CA PHE A 141 20.69 -5.21 8.83
C PHE A 141 20.13 -5.88 10.08
N LYS A 142 20.09 -5.14 11.18
CA LYS A 142 19.46 -5.54 12.43
C LYS A 142 18.17 -4.75 12.63
N LEU A 143 17.08 -5.42 13.02
CA LEU A 143 15.86 -4.76 13.53
C LEU A 143 16.05 -4.49 15.02
N GLU A 144 16.07 -3.23 15.42
CA GLU A 144 16.32 -2.81 16.81
C GLU A 144 15.02 -2.58 17.58
N ALA A 145 14.05 -1.93 16.95
CA ALA A 145 12.77 -1.58 17.58
C ALA A 145 11.63 -1.50 16.56
N VAL A 146 10.40 -1.59 17.05
CA VAL A 146 9.18 -1.31 16.27
C VAL A 146 8.37 -0.26 17.01
N ALA A 147 7.93 0.75 16.28
CA ALA A 147 6.98 1.75 16.76
C ALA A 147 5.65 1.63 16.00
N GLN A 148 4.57 2.04 16.65
CA GLN A 148 3.22 2.15 16.11
C GLN A 148 2.84 3.63 16.08
N ALA A 149 2.22 4.06 14.98
CA ALA A 149 1.62 5.39 14.89
C ALA A 149 0.27 5.42 15.62
N ASP A 150 0.03 6.50 16.36
CA ASP A 150 -1.27 6.90 16.90
C ASP A 150 -1.48 8.42 16.73
N ASP A 151 -2.58 8.96 17.27
CA ASP A 151 -2.93 10.38 17.13
C ASP A 151 -1.89 11.32 17.78
N ALA A 152 -1.08 10.82 18.72
CA ALA A 152 -0.04 11.58 19.41
C ALA A 152 1.35 11.43 18.77
N GLY A 153 1.48 10.59 17.73
CA GLY A 153 2.73 10.39 17.00
C GLY A 153 3.18 8.93 17.01
N TRP A 154 4.47 8.70 17.26
CA TRP A 154 5.06 7.36 17.24
C TRP A 154 5.32 6.84 18.65
N ARG A 155 4.73 5.68 18.97
CA ARG A 155 4.93 4.99 20.24
C ARG A 155 5.72 3.71 20.03
N ALA A 156 6.78 3.50 20.82
CA ALA A 156 7.49 2.22 20.82
C ALA A 156 6.56 1.10 21.33
N ILE A 157 6.48 0.00 20.59
CA ILE A 157 5.69 -1.18 20.95
C ILE A 157 6.54 -2.44 21.13
N HIS A 158 7.81 -2.39 20.76
CA HIS A 158 8.72 -3.52 20.79
C HIS A 158 10.18 -3.09 20.72
N ARG A 159 11.03 -3.71 21.52
CA ARG A 159 12.50 -3.69 21.39
C ARG A 159 13.03 -5.12 21.48
N GLU A 160 14.28 -5.31 21.07
CA GLU A 160 14.93 -6.62 21.26
C GLU A 160 14.99 -7.00 22.74
N GLY A 161 14.56 -8.23 23.06
CA GLY A 161 14.43 -8.72 24.44
C GLY A 161 13.12 -8.35 25.15
N GLU A 162 12.32 -7.44 24.60
CA GLU A 162 11.05 -6.99 25.19
C GLU A 162 9.84 -7.66 24.52
N PRO A 163 8.69 -7.77 25.21
CA PRO A 163 7.44 -8.23 24.61
C PRO A 163 6.86 -7.22 23.63
N LEU A 164 6.17 -7.72 22.60
CA LEU A 164 5.43 -6.91 21.64
C LEU A 164 4.11 -6.46 22.28
N THR A 165 3.86 -5.15 22.34
CA THR A 165 2.70 -4.53 23.01
C THR A 165 1.91 -3.61 22.05
N PRO A 166 1.28 -4.16 21.00
CA PRO A 166 0.57 -3.35 20.01
C PRO A 166 -0.77 -2.87 20.57
N ARG A 167 -1.20 -1.69 20.17
CA ARG A 167 -2.58 -1.23 20.40
C ARG A 167 -3.51 -1.79 19.32
N PRO A 168 -4.80 -2.02 19.63
CA PRO A 168 -5.78 -2.44 18.63
C PRO A 168 -5.78 -1.53 17.40
N PRO A 169 -6.00 -2.08 16.19
CA PRO A 169 -6.15 -1.29 14.99
C PRO A 169 -7.40 -0.41 15.09
N ALA A 170 -7.31 0.81 14.55
CA ALA A 170 -8.42 1.77 14.55
C ALA A 170 -8.82 2.12 13.11
N VAL A 171 -10.09 2.45 12.92
CA VAL A 171 -10.57 3.03 11.67
C VAL A 171 -10.14 4.50 11.65
N PRO A 172 -9.40 4.96 10.62
CA PRO A 172 -9.01 6.37 10.54
C PRO A 172 -10.23 7.28 10.47
N VAL A 173 -10.16 8.39 11.21
CA VAL A 173 -11.16 9.45 11.08
C VAL A 173 -10.94 10.15 9.74
N LEU A 174 -12.00 10.21 8.92
CA LEU A 174 -11.94 10.90 7.64
C LEU A 174 -12.08 12.41 7.89
N PRO A 175 -11.14 13.25 7.41
CA PRO A 175 -11.30 14.70 7.50
C PRO A 175 -12.54 15.14 6.69
N PRO A 176 -13.19 16.26 7.02
CA PRO A 176 -14.23 16.82 6.18
C PRO A 176 -13.67 17.30 4.83
N PRO A 177 -14.50 17.41 3.78
CA PRO A 177 -14.07 18.04 2.52
C PRO A 177 -13.69 19.51 2.75
N PRO A 178 -12.73 20.05 1.98
CA PRO A 178 -12.45 21.48 1.99
C PRO A 178 -13.67 22.26 1.47
N ALA A 179 -13.75 23.56 1.81
CA ALA A 179 -14.93 24.37 1.51
C ALA A 179 -15.09 24.71 0.01
N GLU A 180 -14.01 25.05 -0.69
CA GLU A 180 -14.09 25.64 -2.03
C GLU A 180 -13.30 24.86 -3.08
N ARG A 181 -11.99 24.70 -2.86
CA ARG A 181 -11.09 23.99 -3.78
C ARG A 181 -10.32 22.89 -3.07
N CYS A 182 -10.13 21.79 -3.79
CA CYS A 182 -9.33 20.67 -3.34
C CYS A 182 -8.21 20.37 -4.34
N ARG A 183 -6.96 20.42 -3.87
CA ARG A 183 -5.80 19.93 -4.61
C ARG A 183 -5.51 18.49 -4.24
N MET A 184 -5.49 17.61 -5.21
CA MET A 184 -4.90 16.28 -5.09
C MET A 184 -3.43 16.31 -5.51
N VAL A 185 -2.52 15.93 -4.61
CA VAL A 185 -1.09 15.80 -4.90
C VAL A 185 -0.70 14.33 -4.96
N LEU A 186 -0.16 13.88 -6.10
CA LEU A 186 0.35 12.52 -6.28
C LEU A 186 1.77 12.44 -5.71
N GLU A 187 1.91 11.91 -4.50
CA GLU A 187 3.19 11.81 -3.77
C GLU A 187 4.05 10.66 -4.29
N THR A 188 3.43 9.61 -4.83
CA THR A 188 4.12 8.50 -5.49
C THR A 188 3.43 8.13 -6.80
N PRO A 189 4.14 7.52 -7.78
CA PRO A 189 3.58 7.32 -9.10
C PRO A 189 2.25 6.55 -9.10
N LEU A 190 1.19 7.18 -9.61
CA LEU A 190 -0.12 6.58 -9.76
C LEU A 190 -0.19 5.75 -11.04
N ARG A 191 -0.61 4.49 -10.92
CA ARG A 191 -0.69 3.53 -12.04
C ARG A 191 -2.08 2.96 -12.17
N ILE A 192 -2.87 3.51 -13.09
CA ILE A 192 -4.21 3.02 -13.39
C ILE A 192 -4.22 2.44 -14.79
N LYS A 193 -4.74 1.21 -14.92
CA LYS A 193 -4.96 0.60 -16.23
C LYS A 193 -6.42 0.75 -16.66
N HIS A 194 -6.62 1.17 -17.90
CA HIS A 194 -7.91 1.19 -18.57
C HIS A 194 -7.73 0.54 -19.95
N GLN A 195 -8.56 -0.45 -20.28
CA GLN A 195 -8.49 -1.21 -21.55
C GLN A 195 -7.05 -1.68 -21.89
N GLY A 196 -6.37 -2.30 -20.92
CA GLY A 196 -5.01 -2.84 -21.08
C GLY A 196 -3.86 -1.80 -21.02
N ARG A 197 -4.15 -0.52 -21.24
CA ARG A 197 -3.16 0.58 -21.29
C ARG A 197 -3.10 1.35 -19.98
N LEU A 198 -1.94 1.91 -19.65
CA LEU A 198 -1.79 2.79 -18.48
C LEU A 198 -2.32 4.19 -18.84
N MET A 199 -3.06 4.80 -17.90
CA MET A 199 -3.55 6.16 -18.01
C MET A 199 -2.37 7.14 -18.04
N GLY A 200 -2.18 7.83 -19.16
CA GLY A 200 -1.17 8.89 -19.33
C GLY A 200 -1.69 10.26 -18.91
N ALA A 201 -0.80 11.25 -18.85
CA ALA A 201 -1.12 12.61 -18.36
C ALA A 201 -2.21 13.29 -19.21
N ALA A 202 -2.06 13.29 -20.53
CA ALA A 202 -3.05 13.85 -21.46
C ALA A 202 -4.40 13.12 -21.44
N GLY A 203 -4.43 11.87 -20.94
CA GLY A 203 -5.62 11.04 -20.84
C GLY A 203 -6.13 10.89 -19.41
N PHE A 204 -5.76 11.80 -18.50
CA PHE A 204 -6.22 11.72 -17.12
C PHE A 204 -7.75 11.70 -17.06
N SER A 205 -8.30 10.78 -16.26
CA SER A 205 -9.73 10.61 -16.11
C SER A 205 -10.09 10.42 -14.64
N PHE A 206 -10.87 11.36 -14.10
CA PHE A 206 -11.39 11.25 -12.74
C PHE A 206 -12.28 10.01 -12.57
N ARG A 207 -13.11 9.68 -13.58
CA ARG A 207 -13.83 8.41 -13.66
C ARG A 207 -12.91 7.20 -13.52
N GLY A 208 -11.79 7.19 -14.22
CA GLY A 208 -10.80 6.10 -14.14
C GLY A 208 -10.15 6.00 -12.75
N LEU A 209 -9.85 7.14 -12.13
CA LEU A 209 -9.37 7.23 -10.75
C LEU A 209 -10.37 6.64 -9.76
N ILE A 210 -11.61 7.14 -9.78
CA ILE A 210 -12.68 6.69 -8.89
C ILE A 210 -13.00 5.21 -9.11
N ALA A 211 -13.13 4.75 -10.34
CA ALA A 211 -13.36 3.33 -10.62
C ALA A 211 -12.24 2.44 -10.06
N SER A 212 -10.97 2.86 -10.21
CA SER A 212 -9.83 2.10 -9.66
C SER A 212 -9.80 2.13 -8.13
N LEU A 213 -10.14 3.26 -7.51
CA LEU A 213 -10.12 3.43 -6.06
C LEU A 213 -11.27 2.66 -5.40
N LEU A 214 -12.51 2.84 -5.89
CA LEU A 214 -13.69 2.11 -5.41
C LEU A 214 -13.48 0.60 -5.45
N ARG A 215 -12.94 0.09 -6.57
CA ARG A 215 -12.60 -1.33 -6.70
C ARG A 215 -11.62 -1.77 -5.61
N ARG A 216 -10.53 -1.03 -5.42
CA ARG A 216 -9.52 -1.37 -4.40
C ARG A 216 -10.12 -1.37 -2.99
N LEU A 217 -10.88 -0.34 -2.64
CA LEU A 217 -11.48 -0.19 -1.31
C LEU A 217 -12.53 -1.26 -1.04
N SER A 218 -13.39 -1.55 -2.02
CA SER A 218 -14.41 -2.61 -1.93
C SER A 218 -13.76 -3.98 -1.69
N LEU A 219 -12.71 -4.31 -2.46
CA LEU A 219 -11.98 -5.57 -2.29
C LEU A 219 -11.26 -5.61 -0.93
N LEU A 220 -10.59 -4.53 -0.52
CA LEU A 220 -9.92 -4.50 0.78
C LEU A 220 -10.91 -4.67 1.94
N GLN A 221 -12.07 -4.00 1.89
CA GLN A 221 -13.09 -4.14 2.94
C GLN A 221 -13.62 -5.57 2.96
N HIS A 222 -14.04 -6.09 1.81
CA HIS A 222 -14.65 -7.42 1.73
C HIS A 222 -13.69 -8.53 2.20
N PHE A 223 -12.40 -8.46 1.84
CA PHE A 223 -11.44 -9.51 2.18
C PHE A 223 -10.70 -9.31 3.48
N HIS A 224 -10.60 -8.09 4.00
CA HIS A 224 -9.76 -7.79 5.16
C HIS A 224 -10.48 -7.03 6.28
N GLY A 225 -11.61 -6.39 5.99
CA GLY A 225 -12.47 -5.73 6.98
C GLY A 225 -13.68 -6.58 7.38
N ASP A 226 -14.63 -5.91 8.02
CA ASP A 226 -15.87 -6.49 8.55
C ASP A 226 -17.00 -6.35 7.51
N GLY A 227 -17.06 -7.28 6.56
CA GLY A 227 -18.13 -7.35 5.55
C GLY A 227 -17.91 -6.50 4.29
N PRO A 228 -18.83 -6.52 3.31
CA PRO A 228 -18.71 -5.75 2.07
C PRO A 228 -19.06 -4.25 2.25
N LEU A 229 -18.56 -3.40 1.35
CA LEU A 229 -19.03 -2.01 1.25
C LEU A 229 -20.34 -1.94 0.48
N GLU A 230 -21.35 -1.31 1.07
CA GLU A 230 -22.63 -1.04 0.43
C GLU A 230 -22.67 0.38 -0.16
N ALA A 231 -22.59 0.44 -1.49
CA ALA A 231 -22.78 1.65 -2.27
C ALA A 231 -23.20 1.32 -3.70
N ASP A 232 -23.89 2.25 -4.36
CA ASP A 232 -24.12 2.17 -5.81
C ASP A 232 -22.84 2.58 -6.56
N PHE A 233 -21.89 1.64 -6.65
CA PHE A 233 -20.62 1.86 -7.34
C PHE A 233 -20.81 2.24 -8.81
N ARG A 234 -21.87 1.73 -9.47
CA ARG A 234 -22.15 2.04 -10.87
C ARG A 234 -22.56 3.50 -11.02
N ALA A 235 -23.47 3.99 -10.18
CA ALA A 235 -23.87 5.39 -10.17
C ALA A 235 -22.69 6.31 -9.81
N LEU A 236 -21.86 5.94 -8.83
CA LEU A 236 -20.68 6.72 -8.46
C LEU A 236 -19.70 6.85 -9.63
N VAL A 237 -19.36 5.73 -10.29
CA VAL A 237 -18.48 5.75 -11.46
C VAL A 237 -19.08 6.54 -12.63
N ALA A 238 -20.41 6.48 -12.82
CA ALA A 238 -21.09 7.27 -13.83
C ALA A 238 -20.99 8.77 -13.52
N ARG A 239 -21.28 9.19 -12.29
CA ARG A 239 -21.16 10.59 -11.83
C ARG A 239 -19.74 11.12 -11.93
N ALA A 240 -18.73 10.29 -11.61
CA ALA A 240 -17.33 10.65 -11.75
C ALA A 240 -16.92 10.94 -13.22
N GLY A 241 -17.74 10.53 -14.20
CA GLY A 241 -17.57 10.89 -15.61
C GLY A 241 -17.87 12.35 -15.94
N ALA A 242 -18.60 13.07 -15.08
CA ALA A 242 -18.91 14.49 -15.27
C ALA A 242 -17.86 15.43 -14.65
N VAL A 243 -17.12 14.96 -13.63
CA VAL A 243 -16.11 15.77 -12.94
C VAL A 243 -14.97 16.13 -13.88
N ARG A 244 -14.56 17.40 -13.88
CA ARG A 244 -13.43 17.93 -14.66
C ARG A 244 -12.44 18.61 -13.73
N PRO A 245 -11.13 18.41 -13.93
CA PRO A 245 -10.12 19.24 -13.28
C PRO A 245 -10.34 20.72 -13.60
N LEU A 246 -10.13 21.58 -12.62
CA LEU A 246 -9.97 23.02 -12.82
C LEU A 246 -8.63 23.33 -13.47
N GLU A 247 -7.59 22.69 -12.93
CA GLU A 247 -6.21 22.83 -13.38
C GLU A 247 -5.46 21.54 -13.03
N CYS A 248 -4.46 21.18 -13.82
CA CYS A 248 -3.59 20.06 -13.49
C CYS A 248 -2.20 20.23 -14.08
N ASP A 249 -1.20 19.79 -13.34
CA ASP A 249 0.15 19.56 -13.84
C ASP A 249 0.47 18.09 -13.57
N LEU A 250 0.30 17.27 -14.61
CA LEU A 250 0.55 15.83 -14.55
C LEU A 250 1.67 15.49 -15.52
N ARG A 251 2.61 14.69 -15.03
CA ARG A 251 3.71 14.16 -15.84
C ARG A 251 3.82 12.65 -15.69
N TRP A 252 4.23 12.00 -16.76
CA TRP A 252 4.63 10.61 -16.70
C TRP A 252 6.05 10.52 -16.14
N TYR A 253 6.19 9.95 -14.95
CA TYR A 253 7.49 9.61 -14.39
C TYR A 253 7.84 8.20 -14.85
N ASP A 254 8.86 8.06 -15.70
CA ASP A 254 9.31 6.74 -16.16
C ASP A 254 10.42 6.17 -15.29
N TRP A 255 10.33 4.89 -14.98
CA TRP A 255 11.38 4.15 -14.28
C TRP A 255 11.21 2.63 -14.47
N THR A 256 12.34 1.92 -14.65
CA THR A 256 12.39 0.47 -14.83
C THR A 256 12.87 -0.29 -13.60
N ARG A 257 12.33 -1.49 -13.38
CA ARG A 257 12.78 -2.39 -12.32
C ARG A 257 12.86 -3.85 -12.74
N TYR A 258 13.87 -4.59 -12.31
CA TYR A 258 13.90 -6.05 -12.40
C TYR A 258 12.92 -6.75 -11.42
N SER A 259 12.04 -7.61 -11.94
CA SER A 259 11.11 -8.45 -11.18
C SER A 259 11.67 -9.85 -11.01
N ALA A 260 12.03 -10.25 -9.78
CA ALA A 260 12.56 -11.60 -9.54
C ALA A 260 11.52 -12.71 -9.82
N ARG A 261 10.23 -12.46 -9.55
CA ARG A 261 9.14 -13.41 -9.82
C ARG A 261 8.94 -13.66 -11.31
N GLN A 262 9.02 -12.61 -12.13
CA GLN A 262 8.78 -12.68 -13.58
C GLN A 262 10.07 -12.71 -14.40
N ARG A 263 11.23 -12.65 -13.74
CA ARG A 263 12.58 -12.57 -14.32
C ARG A 263 12.75 -11.53 -15.45
N THR A 264 12.00 -10.42 -15.41
CA THR A 264 11.99 -9.39 -16.46
C THR A 264 12.10 -7.97 -15.90
N ARG A 265 12.55 -7.01 -16.73
CA ARG A 265 12.48 -5.58 -16.41
C ARG A 265 11.05 -5.08 -16.63
N MET A 266 10.41 -4.64 -15.57
CA MET A 266 9.08 -4.06 -15.59
C MET A 266 9.17 -2.54 -15.63
N GLN A 267 8.35 -1.93 -16.48
CA GLN A 267 8.09 -0.49 -16.45
C GLN A 267 7.23 -0.17 -15.23
N MET A 268 7.81 0.57 -14.29
CA MET A 268 7.21 1.02 -13.03
C MET A 268 6.73 2.47 -13.10
N GLY A 269 6.83 3.11 -14.27
CA GLY A 269 6.37 4.49 -14.46
C GLY A 269 4.88 4.73 -14.20
N GLY A 270 4.53 5.95 -13.84
CA GLY A 270 3.17 6.35 -13.49
C GLY A 270 3.01 7.86 -13.43
N LEU A 271 1.81 8.33 -13.13
CA LEU A 271 1.51 9.75 -13.03
C LEU A 271 2.01 10.33 -11.72
N LEU A 272 2.69 11.46 -11.80
CA LEU A 272 3.04 12.34 -10.69
C LEU A 272 2.57 13.76 -11.00
N GLY A 273 2.50 14.59 -9.97
CA GLY A 273 2.07 15.99 -10.07
C GLY A 273 0.81 16.25 -9.24
N TRP A 274 -0.02 17.19 -9.68
CA TRP A 274 -1.19 17.61 -8.93
C TRP A 274 -2.38 17.96 -9.82
N ILE A 275 -3.57 17.89 -9.23
CA ILE A 275 -4.85 18.14 -9.91
C ILE A 275 -5.74 18.95 -8.96
N ASP A 276 -6.30 20.06 -9.42
CA ASP A 276 -7.25 20.89 -8.68
C ASP A 276 -8.68 20.59 -9.12
N PHE A 277 -9.57 20.50 -8.15
CA PHE A 277 -11.01 20.28 -8.33
C PHE A 277 -11.81 21.31 -7.54
N ARG A 278 -13.04 21.56 -7.98
CA ARG A 278 -14.07 22.21 -7.14
C ARG A 278 -14.43 21.23 -6.01
N ALA A 279 -14.53 21.72 -4.78
CA ALA A 279 -14.83 20.87 -3.64
C ALA A 279 -16.24 20.23 -3.74
N GLU A 280 -17.22 21.00 -4.24
CA GLU A 280 -18.59 20.54 -4.50
C GLU A 280 -18.62 19.31 -5.43
N ASP A 281 -17.77 19.27 -6.46
CA ASP A 281 -17.66 18.13 -7.37
C ASP A 281 -17.13 16.86 -6.69
N LEU A 282 -16.40 17.01 -5.59
CA LEU A 282 -15.79 15.91 -4.84
C LEU A 282 -16.65 15.39 -3.70
N GLU A 283 -17.66 16.14 -3.23
CA GLU A 283 -18.51 15.77 -2.12
C GLU A 283 -19.07 14.33 -2.24
N PRO A 284 -19.61 13.90 -3.40
CA PRO A 284 -20.15 12.54 -3.57
C PRO A 284 -19.08 11.45 -3.63
N PHE A 285 -17.79 11.80 -3.61
CA PHE A 285 -16.63 10.91 -3.69
C PHE A 285 -15.71 11.05 -2.47
N TRP A 286 -16.04 11.95 -1.55
CA TRP A 286 -15.15 12.33 -0.47
C TRP A 286 -14.79 11.17 0.47
N PRO A 287 -15.73 10.32 0.94
CA PRO A 287 -15.39 9.19 1.81
C PRO A 287 -14.32 8.25 1.24
N TRP A 288 -14.31 8.04 -0.06
CA TRP A 288 -13.37 7.14 -0.73
C TRP A 288 -12.06 7.84 -1.05
N LEU A 289 -12.12 9.10 -1.52
CA LEU A 289 -10.94 9.93 -1.74
C LEU A 289 -10.15 10.12 -0.45
N ALA A 290 -10.83 10.43 0.66
CA ALA A 290 -10.20 10.57 1.97
C ALA A 290 -9.58 9.24 2.44
N ALA A 291 -10.29 8.12 2.31
CA ALA A 291 -9.76 6.80 2.67
C ALA A 291 -8.55 6.40 1.81
N GLY A 292 -8.53 6.76 0.53
CA GLY A 292 -7.43 6.45 -0.38
C GLY A 292 -6.12 7.18 -0.07
N GLN A 293 -6.14 8.27 0.71
CA GLN A 293 -4.90 8.87 1.24
C GLN A 293 -4.13 7.87 2.13
N TRP A 294 -4.86 7.02 2.87
CA TRP A 294 -4.28 5.97 3.72
C TRP A 294 -4.02 4.67 2.98
N LEU A 295 -4.89 4.32 2.03
CA LEU A 295 -4.93 3.00 1.39
C LEU A 295 -4.30 2.97 -0.01
N HIS A 296 -3.91 4.14 -0.54
CA HIS A 296 -3.39 4.39 -1.88
C HIS A 296 -4.35 3.97 -3.01
N ALA A 297 -4.05 4.38 -4.24
CA ALA A 297 -4.82 4.06 -5.43
C ALA A 297 -4.02 3.29 -6.49
N GLY A 298 -4.72 2.53 -7.33
CA GLY A 298 -4.12 1.89 -8.51
C GLY A 298 -3.17 0.72 -8.21
N LYS A 299 -2.31 0.41 -9.18
CA LYS A 299 -1.44 -0.77 -9.18
C LYS A 299 -0.13 -0.50 -8.43
N GLY A 300 0.29 -1.49 -7.64
CA GLY A 300 1.55 -1.44 -6.91
C GLY A 300 1.48 -0.77 -5.54
N ALA A 301 0.26 -0.51 -5.04
CA ALA A 301 0.05 0.08 -3.71
C ALA A 301 0.76 -0.69 -2.58
N SER A 302 0.87 -2.02 -2.63
CA SER A 302 1.59 -2.79 -1.62
C SER A 302 3.10 -2.48 -1.55
N MET A 303 3.65 -1.86 -2.59
CA MET A 303 5.03 -1.39 -2.65
C MET A 303 5.15 0.11 -2.41
N GLY A 304 4.05 0.81 -2.10
CA GLY A 304 4.02 2.23 -1.82
C GLY A 304 3.71 3.11 -3.03
N LEU A 305 3.11 2.59 -4.10
CA LEU A 305 2.70 3.40 -5.27
C LEU A 305 1.28 3.94 -5.10
N GLY A 306 0.96 4.99 -5.85
CA GLY A 306 -0.36 5.63 -5.87
C GLY A 306 -0.79 6.26 -4.55
N ARG A 307 0.18 6.62 -3.69
CA ARG A 307 -0.01 7.53 -2.57
C ARG A 307 -0.36 8.92 -3.07
N TYR A 308 -1.36 9.54 -2.45
CA TYR A 308 -1.72 10.92 -2.72
C TYR A 308 -2.23 11.60 -1.44
N ARG A 309 -2.21 12.93 -1.47
CA ARG A 309 -2.76 13.80 -0.42
C ARG A 309 -3.81 14.74 -1.01
N LEU A 310 -4.78 15.12 -0.19
CA LEU A 310 -5.84 16.07 -0.51
C LEU A 310 -5.66 17.33 0.36
N ASP A 311 -5.53 18.48 -0.28
CA ASP A 311 -5.30 19.76 0.37
C ASP A 311 -6.44 20.73 0.07
N GLY A 312 -6.91 21.43 1.09
CA GLY A 312 -7.79 22.58 0.90
C GLY A 312 -7.03 23.77 0.33
N LYS A 313 -7.65 24.47 -0.62
CA LYS A 313 -7.15 25.75 -1.15
C LYS A 313 -8.23 26.82 -1.04
N PRO A 314 -7.87 28.08 -0.74
CA PRO A 314 -8.79 29.20 -0.90
C PRO A 314 -9.16 29.39 -2.38
N ALA A 315 -10.34 29.96 -2.65
CA ALA A 315 -10.69 30.46 -3.98
C ALA A 315 -9.63 31.47 -4.45
N ALA A 316 -9.27 31.36 -5.72
CA ALA A 316 -8.40 32.31 -6.39
C ALA A 316 -9.22 33.49 -6.90
#